data_AF-A0A0Q4KPU6-F1
#
_entry.id   AF-A0A0Q4KPU6-F1
#
_cell.length_a   1.000
_cell.length_b   1.000
_cell.length_c   1.000
_cell.angle_alpha   90.00
_cell.angle_beta   90.00
_cell.angle_gamma   90.00
#
_symmetry.space_group_name_H-M   'P 1'
#
loop_
_entity.id
_entity.type
_entity.pdbx_description
1 polymer ?
#
loop_
_entity_poly.entity_id
_entity_poly.type
_entity_poly.pdbx_seq_one_letter_code
_entity_poly.pdbx_strand_id
1 'polypeptide(L)'
;MTDRSKLLALAGEVANGEGLDNGLDVRVEVALFNPTPSWASIRANDAGTKVIYTDFDGRDTTCWAPEWTGMRGQAAIDLRAQAEALS
;
A
#
# COMPACT_ATOMS: atom_id res chain seq x y z
N MET A 1 9.76 -1.00 -8.99
CA MET A 1 10.39 -0.13 -8.00
C MET A 1 9.50 1.07 -7.78
N THR A 2 8.97 1.22 -6.56
CA THR A 2 8.22 2.41 -6.17
C THR A 2 9.21 3.57 -6.10
N ASP A 3 8.91 4.68 -6.77
CA ASP A 3 9.76 5.88 -6.81
C ASP A 3 9.34 6.84 -5.68
N ARG A 4 10.31 7.50 -5.04
CA ARG A 4 10.10 8.52 -3.99
C ARG A 4 9.01 9.51 -4.36
N SER A 5 9.01 10.01 -5.59
CA SER A 5 8.00 10.97 -6.07
C SER A 5 6.58 10.39 -6.06
N LYS A 6 6.42 9.10 -6.36
CA LYS A 6 5.13 8.42 -6.34
C LYS A 6 4.61 8.22 -4.91
N LEU A 7 5.50 7.90 -3.97
CA LEU A 7 5.14 7.78 -2.55
C LEU A 7 4.68 9.12 -1.98
N LEU A 8 5.39 10.21 -2.29
CA LEU A 8 4.99 11.55 -1.84
C LEU A 8 3.65 11.99 -2.44
N ALA A 9 3.42 11.70 -3.72
CA ALA A 9 2.13 11.96 -4.36
C ALA A 9 1.00 11.18 -3.69
N LEU A 10 1.20 9.88 -3.42
CA LEU A 10 0.23 9.05 -2.73
C LEU A 10 -0.03 9.53 -1.30
N ALA A 11 1.01 9.94 -0.56
CA ALA A 11 0.85 10.52 0.78
C ALA A 11 -0.01 11.79 0.75
N GLY A 12 0.15 12.63 -0.29
CA GLY A 12 -0.69 13.81 -0.52
C GLY A 12 -2.14 13.45 -0.81
N GLU A 13 -2.39 12.43 -1.63
CA GLU A 13 -3.74 11.94 -1.95
C GLU A 13 -4.45 11.40 -0.69
N VAL A 14 -3.76 10.59 0.11
CA VAL A 14 -4.30 10.04 1.37
C VAL A 14 -4.63 11.17 2.36
N ALA A 15 -3.74 12.14 2.51
CA ALA A 15 -3.91 13.24 3.46
C ALA A 15 -5.04 14.20 3.09
N ASN A 16 -5.33 14.38 1.81
CA ASN A 16 -6.33 15.34 1.32
C ASN A 16 -7.65 14.69 0.86
N GLY A 17 -7.71 13.37 0.78
CA GLY A 17 -8.93 12.65 0.38
C GLY A 17 -9.99 12.60 1.48
N GLU A 18 -11.21 12.24 1.10
CA GLU A 18 -12.37 12.13 1.99
C GLU A 18 -13.02 10.74 1.89
N GLY A 19 -13.80 10.35 2.91
CA GLY A 19 -14.52 9.07 2.93
C GLY A 19 -13.63 7.84 3.09
N LEU A 20 -14.21 6.65 2.94
CA LEU A 20 -13.47 5.38 2.85
C LEU A 20 -13.30 5.00 1.38
N ASP A 21 -12.13 4.49 1.01
CA ASP A 21 -11.81 4.14 -0.37
C ASP A 21 -10.87 2.93 -0.44
N ASN A 22 -11.44 1.77 -0.79
CA ASN A 22 -10.71 0.51 -0.93
C ASN A 22 -9.59 0.59 -1.98
N GLY A 23 -9.76 1.36 -3.05
CA GLY A 23 -8.74 1.49 -4.09
C GLY A 23 -7.54 2.27 -3.58
N LEU A 24 -7.80 3.31 -2.79
CA LEU A 24 -6.74 4.05 -2.11
C LEU A 24 -6.06 3.17 -1.05
N ASP A 25 -6.83 2.42 -0.26
CA ASP A 25 -6.30 1.48 0.74
C ASP A 25 -5.37 0.43 0.11
N VAL A 26 -5.77 -0.17 -1.01
CA VAL A 26 -4.93 -1.12 -1.76
C VAL A 26 -3.63 -0.47 -2.24
N ARG A 27 -3.70 0.75 -2.76
CA ARG A 27 -2.50 1.47 -3.22
C ARG A 27 -1.54 1.78 -2.06
N VAL A 28 -2.06 2.14 -0.89
CA VAL A 28 -1.25 2.35 0.32
C VAL A 28 -0.60 1.05 0.76
N GLU A 29 -1.36 -0.03 0.87
CA GLU A 29 -0.86 -1.33 1.30
C GLU A 29 0.27 -1.83 0.37
N VAL A 30 0.07 -1.76 -0.94
CA VAL A 30 1.09 -2.14 -1.92
C VAL A 30 2.33 -1.25 -1.83
N ALA A 31 2.16 0.04 -1.54
CA ALA A 31 3.27 0.98 -1.43
C ALA A 31 4.11 0.82 -0.16
N LEU A 32 3.48 0.43 0.95
CA LEU A 32 4.12 0.24 2.26
C LEU A 32 4.62 -1.19 2.49
N PHE A 33 4.22 -2.14 1.65
CA PHE A 33 4.61 -3.52 1.81
C PHE A 33 6.13 -3.70 1.77
N ASN A 34 6.62 -4.39 2.79
CA ASN A 34 7.96 -4.96 2.84
C ASN A 34 7.83 -6.49 2.93
N PRO A 35 8.67 -7.26 2.22
CA PRO A 35 8.68 -8.71 2.32
C PRO A 35 8.78 -9.17 3.78
N THR A 36 7.97 -10.17 4.13
CA THR A 36 7.90 -10.76 5.47
C THR A 36 8.36 -12.22 5.38
N PRO A 37 8.53 -12.93 6.52
CA PRO A 37 8.81 -14.38 6.45
C PRO A 37 7.74 -15.20 5.71
N SER A 38 6.51 -14.71 5.62
CA SER A 38 5.39 -15.40 4.96
C SER A 38 5.16 -14.95 3.52
N TRP A 39 5.50 -13.71 3.17
CA TRP A 39 5.11 -13.09 1.90
C TRP A 39 6.30 -12.47 1.20
N ALA A 40 6.55 -12.92 -0.03
CA ALA A 40 7.64 -12.45 -0.88
C ALA A 40 7.27 -11.18 -1.64
N SER A 41 6.01 -11.05 -2.05
CA SER A 41 5.54 -9.89 -2.80
C SER A 41 4.06 -9.62 -2.57
N ILE A 42 3.64 -8.43 -2.98
CA ILE A 42 2.24 -8.00 -3.00
C ILE A 42 1.93 -7.34 -4.34
N ARG A 43 0.65 -7.41 -4.75
CA ARG A 43 0.09 -6.62 -5.85
C ARG A 43 -1.38 -6.33 -5.62
N ALA A 44 -1.92 -5.35 -6.32
CA ALA A 44 -3.38 -5.21 -6.42
C ALA A 44 -3.96 -6.33 -7.29
N ASN A 45 -5.21 -6.71 -7.02
CA ASN A 45 -6.00 -7.48 -7.98
C ASN A 45 -6.43 -6.61 -9.17
N ASP A 46 -6.95 -7.24 -10.23
CA ASP A 46 -7.31 -6.54 -11.48
C ASP A 46 -8.39 -5.47 -11.28
N ALA A 47 -9.28 -5.65 -10.30
CA ALA A 47 -10.31 -4.68 -9.95
C ALA A 47 -9.78 -3.51 -9.09
N GLY A 48 -8.56 -3.59 -8.57
CA GLY A 48 -7.98 -2.58 -7.68
C GLY A 48 -8.64 -2.48 -6.30
N THR A 49 -9.37 -3.50 -5.85
CA THR A 49 -10.16 -3.47 -4.61
C THR A 49 -9.62 -4.40 -3.52
N LYS A 50 -8.68 -5.28 -3.88
CA LYS A 50 -8.03 -6.23 -2.97
C LYS A 50 -6.54 -6.31 -3.25
N VAL A 51 -5.79 -6.79 -2.27
CA VAL A 51 -4.38 -7.15 -2.43
C VAL A 51 -4.24 -8.65 -2.61
N ILE A 52 -3.24 -9.04 -3.37
CA ILE A 52 -2.80 -10.42 -3.56
C ILE A 52 -1.38 -10.49 -3.03
N TYR A 53 -1.19 -11.23 -1.95
CA TYR A 53 0.13 -11.58 -1.44
C TYR A 53 0.58 -12.88 -2.07
N THR A 54 1.84 -12.95 -2.46
CA THR A 54 2.46 -14.15 -3.03
C THR A 54 3.54 -14.62 -2.07
N ASP A 55 3.48 -15.88 -1.65
CA ASP A 55 4.51 -16.49 -0.78
C ASP A 55 5.79 -16.85 -1.58
N PHE A 56 6.81 -17.35 -0.90
CA PHE A 56 8.07 -17.76 -1.54
C PHE A 56 7.95 -19.04 -2.39
N ASP A 57 6.86 -19.80 -2.26
CA ASP A 57 6.53 -20.95 -3.11
C ASP A 57 5.72 -20.52 -4.36
N GLY A 58 5.42 -19.23 -4.51
CA GLY A 58 4.63 -18.69 -5.62
C GLY A 58 3.11 -18.88 -5.46
N ARG A 59 2.62 -19.17 -4.24
CA ARG A 59 1.18 -19.29 -3.97
C ARG A 59 0.58 -17.93 -3.65
N ASP A 60 -0.51 -17.61 -4.34
CA ASP A 60 -1.26 -16.36 -4.17
C ASP A 60 -2.36 -16.50 -3.10
N THR A 61 -2.49 -15.49 -2.24
CA THR A 61 -3.61 -15.31 -1.31
C THR A 61 -4.23 -13.94 -1.49
N THR A 62 -5.55 -13.89 -1.71
CA THR A 62 -6.29 -12.63 -1.89
C THR A 62 -6.88 -12.15 -0.56
N CYS A 63 -6.53 -10.93 -0.17
CA CYS A 63 -6.95 -10.31 1.09
C CYS A 63 -7.56 -8.93 0.85
N TRP A 64 -8.35 -8.45 1.82
CA TRP A 64 -8.64 -7.03 1.91
C TRP A 64 -7.39 -6.27 2.36
N ALA A 65 -7.20 -5.05 1.86
CA ALA A 65 -6.22 -4.14 2.42
C ALA A 65 -6.70 -3.65 3.80
N PRO A 66 -5.79 -3.25 4.71
CA PRO A 66 -6.16 -2.50 5.89
C PRO A 66 -6.91 -1.21 5.52
N GLU A 67 -7.78 -0.72 6.42
CA GLU A 67 -8.53 0.55 6.23
C GLU A 67 -7.61 1.77 6.43
N TRP A 68 -6.64 1.95 5.54
CA TRP A 68 -5.69 3.07 5.56
C TRP A 68 -6.38 4.44 5.48
N THR A 69 -7.51 4.53 4.79
CA THR A 69 -8.37 5.72 4.68
C THR A 69 -9.18 6.00 5.95
N GLY A 70 -9.33 5.02 6.85
CA GLY A 70 -9.77 5.25 8.22
C GLY A 70 -8.66 5.81 9.12
N MET A 71 -7.39 5.63 8.72
CA MET A 71 -6.19 6.01 9.46
C MET A 71 -5.29 6.99 8.66
N ARG A 72 -5.89 7.88 7.88
CA ARG A 72 -5.21 8.75 6.88
C ARG A 72 -3.97 9.46 7.41
N GLY A 73 -4.04 9.98 8.64
CA GLY A 73 -2.90 10.66 9.26
C GLY A 73 -1.67 9.76 9.37
N GLN A 74 -1.86 8.53 9.88
CA GLN A 74 -0.77 7.55 10.02
C GLN A 74 -0.30 7.06 8.64
N ALA A 75 -1.23 6.70 7.76
CA ALA A 75 -0.91 6.26 6.40
C ALA A 75 -0.04 7.27 5.63
N ALA A 76 -0.36 8.56 5.73
CA ALA A 76 0.44 9.62 5.08
C ALA A 76 1.82 9.82 5.73
N ILE A 77 1.97 9.57 7.03
CA ILE A 77 3.26 9.60 7.72
C ILE A 77 4.13 8.43 7.24
N ASP A 78 3.58 7.21 7.22
CA ASP A 78 4.31 6.01 6.83
C ASP A 78 4.80 6.09 5.37
N LEU A 79 3.95 6.59 4.47
CA LEU A 79 4.32 6.79 3.06
C LEU A 79 5.45 7.80 2.88
N ARG A 80 5.47 8.87 3.68
CA ARG A 80 6.57 9.86 3.65
C ARG A 80 7.86 9.27 4.20
N ALA A 81 7.79 8.52 5.30
CA ALA A 81 8.94 7.83 5.87
C ALA A 81 9.55 6.82 4.88
N GLN A 82 8.70 6.05 4.19
CA GLN A 82 9.16 5.14 3.13
C GLN A 82 9.80 5.91 1.96
N ALA A 83 9.25 7.07 1.59
CA ALA A 83 9.83 7.92 0.55
C ALA A 83 11.21 8.47 0.94
N GLU A 84 11.40 8.83 2.21
CA GLU A 84 12.68 9.28 2.76
C GLU A 84 13.72 8.16 2.76
N ALA A 85 13.32 6.93 3.08
CA ALA A 85 14.22 5.76 3.08
C ALA A 85 14.75 5.36 1.68
N LEU A 86 14.11 5.82 0.61
CA LEU A 86 14.55 5.61 -0.79
C LEU A 86 15.53 6.69 -1.29
N SER A 87 15.86 7.69 -0.46
CA SER A 87 16.72 8.83 -0.81
C SER A 87 18.20 8.49 -0.79
#